data_AF-A0A8K0U001-F1
#
_entry.id   AF-A0A8K0U001-F1
#
_cell.length_a   1.000
_cell.length_b   1.000
_cell.length_c   1.000
_cell.angle_alpha   90.00
_cell.angle_beta   90.00
_cell.angle_gamma   90.00
#
_symmetry.space_group_name_H-M   'P 1'
#
loop_
_entity.id
_entity.type
_entity.pdbx_description
1 polymer ?
#
loop_
_entity_poly.entity_id
_entity_poly.type
_entity_poly.pdbx_seq_one_letter_code
_entity_poly.pdbx_strand_id
1 'polypeptide(L)'
;MSAQQQKALLLPSKHGKLVVGEREVPRPGRGQLLVKVGASGLNPIDYKIQDTGIFIEEYPAVLGVDISGVVEEVGEGAGKFVKGDKVQVICRPLSLSLELNTDVQLSFAHGQHGGDEAAFQQFALTVGDFTAKIPSSLDFDQAATVPLGFDTAASGLYADKVGAALTPPWEHDGKGKYTGNPIFIVGGSGSVGSYAIQLARLSGFAPIITTASLTHASYLKSIGATDVIDRHLSAKEVKAAVVNITRLPIEVAYDTTSLPSTQKLAWSILADNGILVVTLQPVVKEEEGKGRKVIATFGSPHAPGNHELFEASWSVLGKWLEEGVIQANRLEILPNGLHGIDGGLQRMRKGQVSGTKLVAHPQEAV
;
A
#
# COMPACT_ATOMS: atom_id res chain seq x y z
N MET A 1 6.03 36.96 13.59
CA MET A 1 5.20 35.95 14.29
C MET A 1 5.98 34.66 14.32
N SER A 2 6.09 33.97 15.45
CA SER A 2 6.75 32.66 15.53
C SER A 2 6.00 31.66 14.66
N ALA A 3 6.71 30.74 14.00
CA ALA A 3 6.09 29.65 13.26
C ALA A 3 5.23 28.79 14.21
N GLN A 4 4.07 28.34 13.72
CA GLN A 4 3.22 27.41 14.46
C GLN A 4 3.99 26.10 14.68
N GLN A 5 3.95 25.56 15.90
CA GLN A 5 4.57 24.28 16.22
C GLN A 5 3.55 23.14 16.14
N GLN A 6 4.04 21.93 15.87
CA GLN A 6 3.30 20.68 15.91
C GLN A 6 4.11 19.58 16.58
N LYS A 7 3.41 18.56 17.08
CA LYS A 7 4.01 17.29 17.50
C LYS A 7 4.23 16.39 16.29
N ALA A 8 5.38 15.72 16.27
CA ALA A 8 5.73 14.70 15.30
C ALA A 8 6.46 13.53 15.99
N LEU A 9 6.39 12.35 15.39
CA LEU A 9 7.20 11.20 15.79
C LEU A 9 8.52 11.24 15.03
N LEU A 10 9.55 11.75 15.71
CA LEU A 10 10.87 11.97 15.16
C LEU A 10 11.72 10.70 15.26
N LEU A 11 12.51 10.44 14.22
CA LEU A 11 13.63 9.51 14.24
C LEU A 11 14.91 10.35 14.32
N PRO A 12 15.59 10.46 15.48
CA PRO A 12 16.71 11.41 15.64
C PRO A 12 18.00 11.00 14.94
N SER A 13 18.16 9.72 14.63
CA SER A 13 19.37 9.17 14.00
C SER A 13 19.09 7.84 13.32
N LYS A 14 19.98 7.41 12.43
CA LYS A 14 19.90 6.13 11.74
C LYS A 14 19.86 4.97 12.76
N HIS A 15 18.89 4.07 12.60
CA HIS A 15 18.61 2.98 13.55
C HIS A 15 18.20 3.44 14.97
N GLY A 16 17.86 4.73 15.12
CA GLY A 16 17.44 5.32 16.39
C GLY A 16 16.05 4.87 16.85
N LYS A 17 15.71 5.26 18.08
CA LYS A 17 14.35 5.11 18.60
C LYS A 17 13.48 6.27 18.13
N LEU A 18 12.22 5.96 17.86
CA LEU A 18 11.21 6.98 17.59
C LEU A 18 10.89 7.74 18.89
N VAL A 19 10.86 9.06 18.83
CA VAL A 19 10.59 9.94 19.96
C VAL A 19 9.58 11.00 19.54
N VAL A 20 8.59 11.28 20.39
CA VAL A 20 7.69 12.41 20.14
C VAL A 20 8.44 13.70 20.44
N GLY A 21 8.45 14.62 19.48
CA GLY A 21 9.08 15.92 19.60
C GLY A 21 8.27 17.00 18.90
N GLU A 22 8.73 18.24 19.01
CA GLU A 22 8.12 19.40 18.35
C GLU A 22 8.89 19.77 17.09
N ARG A 23 8.17 20.25 16.08
CA ARG A 23 8.72 20.84 14.86
C ARG A 23 7.77 21.88 14.30
N GLU A 24 8.25 22.73 13.40
CA GLU A 24 7.41 23.74 12.74
C GLU A 24 6.34 23.09 11.85
N VAL A 25 5.18 23.73 11.76
CA VAL A 25 4.16 23.42 10.76
C VAL A 25 4.61 24.02 9.43
N PRO A 26 4.81 23.22 8.38
CA PRO A 26 5.25 23.73 7.09
C PRO A 26 4.13 24.51 6.40
N ARG A 27 4.50 25.35 5.43
CA ARG A 27 3.54 26.07 4.58
C ARG A 27 3.47 25.40 3.21
N PRO A 28 2.26 25.21 2.63
CA PRO A 28 2.15 24.58 1.32
C PRO A 28 2.70 25.49 0.22
N GLY A 29 3.60 24.96 -0.60
CA GLY A 29 4.06 25.59 -1.83
C GLY A 29 3.10 25.38 -3.00
N ARG A 30 3.54 25.70 -4.22
CA ARG A 30 2.75 25.50 -5.44
C ARG A 30 2.39 24.01 -5.61
N GLY A 31 1.12 23.71 -5.86
CA GLY A 31 0.58 22.36 -6.07
C GLY A 31 0.42 21.52 -4.79
N GLN A 32 0.79 22.06 -3.63
CA GLN A 32 0.72 21.36 -2.35
C GLN A 32 -0.53 21.72 -1.54
N LEU A 33 -0.90 20.82 -0.63
CA LEU A 33 -1.88 21.04 0.42
C LEU A 33 -1.20 20.89 1.78
N LEU A 34 -1.64 21.65 2.77
CA LEU A 34 -1.38 21.36 4.17
C LEU A 34 -2.58 20.61 4.72
N VAL A 35 -2.37 19.38 5.19
CA VAL A 35 -3.43 18.54 5.74
C VAL A 35 -3.25 18.41 7.24
N LYS A 36 -4.29 18.77 8.00
CA LYS A 36 -4.42 18.43 9.41
C LYS A 36 -4.77 16.95 9.51
N VAL A 37 -3.80 16.13 9.93
CA VAL A 37 -3.90 14.67 9.92
C VAL A 37 -4.91 14.21 10.97
N GLY A 38 -5.98 13.55 10.54
CA GLY A 38 -6.97 12.93 11.42
C GLY A 38 -6.53 11.53 11.86
N ALA A 39 -6.09 10.71 10.91
CA ALA A 39 -5.61 9.36 11.15
C ALA A 39 -4.40 9.03 10.25
N SER A 40 -3.48 8.22 10.76
CA SER A 40 -2.34 7.69 10.03
C SER A 40 -2.38 6.17 10.00
N GLY A 41 -2.29 5.60 8.80
CA GLY A 41 -2.19 4.15 8.60
C GLY A 41 -0.74 3.70 8.70
N LEU A 42 -0.47 2.67 9.53
CA LEU A 42 0.87 2.09 9.63
C LEU A 42 1.05 1.01 8.56
N ASN A 43 2.28 0.88 8.09
CA ASN A 43 2.69 -0.07 7.07
C ASN A 43 4.01 -0.78 7.45
N PRO A 44 4.24 -2.02 6.96
CA PRO A 44 5.51 -2.70 7.17
C PRO A 44 6.74 -1.94 6.65
N ILE A 45 6.57 -1.03 5.69
CA ILE A 45 7.68 -0.22 5.19
C ILE A 45 8.19 0.76 6.25
N ASP A 46 7.34 1.25 7.15
CA ASP A 46 7.71 2.25 8.16
C ASP A 46 8.77 1.73 9.12
N TYR A 47 8.58 0.52 9.65
CA TYR A 47 9.57 -0.10 10.54
C TYR A 47 10.82 -0.57 9.77
N LYS A 48 10.69 -0.92 8.49
CA LYS A 48 11.84 -1.31 7.65
C LYS A 48 12.72 -0.10 7.34
N ILE A 49 12.14 1.06 7.08
CA ILE A 49 12.87 2.33 6.94
C ILE A 49 13.63 2.62 8.23
N GLN A 50 12.97 2.51 9.39
CA GLN A 50 13.63 2.68 10.69
C GLN A 50 14.81 1.71 10.87
N ASP A 51 14.61 0.42 10.58
CA ASP A 51 15.59 -0.64 10.82
C ASP A 51 16.80 -0.57 9.87
N THR A 52 16.60 -0.13 8.63
CA THR A 52 17.64 -0.15 7.59
C THR A 52 18.24 1.22 7.30
N GLY A 53 17.49 2.29 7.60
CA GLY A 53 17.80 3.65 7.20
C GLY A 53 17.74 3.87 5.69
N ILE A 54 17.10 2.97 4.93
CA ILE A 54 16.85 3.22 3.51
C ILE A 54 15.93 4.44 3.38
N PHE A 55 16.10 5.19 2.29
CA PHE A 55 15.27 6.35 1.98
C PHE A 55 15.33 7.47 3.03
N ILE A 56 16.36 7.55 3.87
CA ILE A 56 16.58 8.69 4.77
C ILE A 56 17.94 9.33 4.45
N GLU A 57 17.92 10.60 4.04
CA GLU A 57 19.12 11.39 3.75
C GLU A 57 19.54 12.23 4.96
N GLU A 58 18.57 12.79 5.70
CA GLU A 58 18.81 13.70 6.82
C GLU A 58 18.04 13.28 8.09
N TYR A 59 18.60 13.65 9.24
CA TYR A 59 18.01 13.42 10.56
C TYR A 59 17.97 14.75 11.36
N PRO A 60 16.97 14.97 12.22
CA PRO A 60 15.87 14.08 12.56
C PRO A 60 14.86 13.91 11.39
N ALA A 61 14.39 12.69 11.18
CA ALA A 61 13.42 12.35 10.15
C ALA A 61 12.01 12.16 10.74
N VAL A 62 10.97 12.23 9.90
CA VAL A 62 9.60 11.82 10.23
C VAL A 62 9.21 10.71 9.25
N LEU A 63 8.57 9.65 9.75
CA LEU A 63 8.19 8.48 8.94
C LEU A 63 6.68 8.42 8.69
N GLY A 64 6.24 7.37 8.02
CA GLY A 64 4.83 7.07 7.80
C GLY A 64 4.34 7.53 6.43
N VAL A 65 3.51 6.70 5.81
CA VAL A 65 3.12 6.83 4.40
C VAL A 65 1.63 7.08 4.19
N ASP A 66 0.73 6.62 5.05
CA ASP A 66 -0.71 6.79 4.84
C ASP A 66 -1.28 7.83 5.80
N ILE A 67 -2.02 8.82 5.28
CA ILE A 67 -2.86 9.70 6.09
C ILE A 67 -4.26 9.87 5.52
N SER A 68 -5.17 10.22 6.42
CA SER A 68 -6.43 10.88 6.11
C SER A 68 -6.60 12.09 7.03
N GLY A 69 -7.29 13.13 6.57
CA GLY A 69 -7.42 14.35 7.35
C GLY A 69 -8.23 15.45 6.67
N VAL A 70 -8.06 16.68 7.16
CA VAL A 70 -8.75 17.87 6.65
C VAL A 70 -7.74 18.82 6.02
N VAL A 71 -8.05 19.33 4.83
CA VAL A 71 -7.26 20.39 4.20
C VAL A 71 -7.32 21.65 5.06
N GLU A 72 -6.17 22.07 5.59
CA GLU A 72 -6.02 23.25 6.45
C GLU A 72 -5.66 24.50 5.63
N GLU A 73 -4.74 24.35 4.66
CA GLU A 73 -4.31 25.37 3.71
C GLU A 73 -4.08 24.77 2.31
N VAL A 74 -4.28 25.59 1.27
CA VAL A 74 -4.13 25.20 -0.14
C VAL A 74 -3.07 26.08 -0.77
N GLY A 75 -2.04 25.47 -1.33
CA GLY A 75 -1.01 26.16 -2.09
C GLY A 75 -1.47 26.58 -3.48
N GLU A 76 -0.75 27.53 -4.10
CA GLU A 76 -1.07 28.02 -5.45
C GLU A 76 -1.14 26.86 -6.45
N GLY A 77 -2.19 26.80 -7.28
CA GLY A 77 -2.32 25.76 -8.33
C GLY A 77 -2.95 24.43 -7.87
N ALA A 78 -3.21 24.21 -6.57
CA ALA A 78 -3.93 23.05 -6.07
C ALA A 78 -5.46 23.24 -6.03
N GLY A 79 -6.02 23.91 -7.04
CA GLY A 79 -7.42 24.41 -7.06
C GLY A 79 -8.54 23.36 -7.09
N LYS A 80 -8.20 22.06 -7.13
CA LYS A 80 -9.16 20.95 -6.98
C LYS A 80 -9.67 20.82 -5.53
N PHE A 81 -8.99 21.44 -4.57
CA PHE A 81 -9.28 21.36 -3.14
C PHE A 81 -9.49 22.74 -2.52
N VAL A 82 -10.27 22.77 -1.44
CA VAL A 82 -10.47 23.94 -0.60
C VAL A 82 -10.27 23.58 0.88
N LYS A 83 -9.97 24.59 1.71
CA LYS A 83 -9.93 24.42 3.16
C LYS A 83 -11.22 23.77 3.66
N GLY A 84 -11.09 22.75 4.51
CA GLY A 84 -12.21 21.98 5.05
C GLY A 84 -12.55 20.70 4.28
N ASP A 85 -12.00 20.50 3.08
CA ASP A 85 -12.14 19.22 2.37
C ASP A 85 -11.54 18.07 3.20
N LYS A 86 -12.27 16.95 3.31
CA LYS A 86 -11.75 15.71 3.90
C LYS A 86 -11.02 14.92 2.83
N VAL A 87 -9.77 14.54 3.08
CA VAL A 87 -8.90 13.92 2.08
C VAL A 87 -8.11 12.73 2.61
N GLN A 88 -7.79 11.78 1.73
CA GLN A 88 -6.85 10.69 1.94
C GLN A 88 -5.71 10.79 0.92
N VAL A 89 -4.51 10.38 1.32
CA VAL A 89 -3.32 10.50 0.48
C VAL A 89 -2.24 9.52 0.91
N ILE A 90 -1.46 9.10 -0.07
CA ILE A 90 -0.14 8.51 0.14
C ILE A 90 0.88 9.65 0.27
N CYS A 91 1.38 9.84 1.48
CA CYS A 91 2.48 10.74 1.80
C CYS A 91 3.76 10.37 1.04
N ARG A 92 4.68 11.32 0.90
CA ARG A 92 5.93 11.17 0.14
C ARG A 92 7.17 11.12 1.05
N PRO A 93 7.27 10.21 2.05
CA PRO A 93 8.46 10.17 2.90
C PRO A 93 9.65 9.46 2.23
N LEU A 94 9.49 8.93 0.99
CA LEU A 94 10.46 8.05 0.35
C LEU A 94 11.16 8.69 -0.84
N SER A 95 12.43 9.06 -0.64
CA SER A 95 13.41 9.21 -1.70
C SER A 95 13.76 7.84 -2.25
N LEU A 96 13.07 7.39 -3.31
CA LEU A 96 13.43 6.15 -3.99
C LEU A 96 14.56 6.45 -4.99
N SER A 97 15.81 6.18 -4.62
CA SER A 97 16.82 5.78 -5.60
C SER A 97 17.07 4.29 -5.45
N LEU A 98 16.38 3.51 -6.27
CA LEU A 98 16.71 2.12 -6.47
C LEU A 98 17.22 1.99 -7.89
N GLU A 99 18.44 1.48 -8.05
CA GLU A 99 18.79 0.71 -9.24
C GLU A 99 18.00 -0.61 -9.17
N LEU A 100 16.72 -0.55 -9.52
CA LEU A 100 16.03 -1.73 -10.04
C LEU A 100 16.70 -2.02 -11.38
N ASN A 101 16.96 -3.29 -11.73
CA ASN A 101 17.61 -3.79 -12.97
C ASN A 101 16.88 -3.37 -14.28
N THR A 102 16.65 -2.08 -14.44
CA THR A 102 15.92 -1.36 -15.47
C THR A 102 16.72 -0.07 -15.66
N ASP A 103 16.84 0.43 -16.88
CA ASP A 103 17.53 1.70 -17.20
C ASP A 103 16.83 2.95 -16.60
N VAL A 104 16.14 2.82 -15.47
CA VAL A 104 15.37 3.86 -14.81
C VAL A 104 16.13 4.29 -13.56
N GLN A 105 16.86 5.40 -13.69
CA GLN A 105 17.45 6.10 -12.55
C GLN A 105 16.33 6.85 -11.83
N LEU A 106 15.78 6.26 -10.77
CA LEU A 106 14.82 6.92 -9.90
C LEU A 106 15.61 7.89 -9.02
N SER A 107 15.44 9.19 -9.21
CA SER A 107 15.94 10.20 -8.30
C SER A 107 14.72 10.92 -7.75
N PHE A 108 14.35 10.59 -6.51
CA PHE A 108 13.21 11.25 -5.90
C PHE A 108 13.57 12.32 -4.91
N ALA A 109 14.80 12.39 -4.40
CA ALA A 109 15.12 13.19 -3.22
C ALA A 109 14.13 12.91 -2.07
N HIS A 110 14.51 13.22 -0.84
CA HIS A 110 13.47 13.66 0.07
C HIS A 110 12.73 14.79 -0.66
N GLY A 111 11.45 15.07 -0.37
CA GLY A 111 10.95 16.41 -0.72
C GLY A 111 12.07 17.40 -0.36
N GLN A 112 12.31 18.44 -1.15
CA GLN A 112 13.26 19.51 -0.78
C GLN A 112 12.93 20.17 0.60
N HIS A 113 12.01 19.57 1.38
CA HIS A 113 11.34 19.93 2.60
C HIS A 113 11.43 18.84 3.71
N GLY A 114 12.26 17.79 3.56
CA GLY A 114 12.48 16.81 4.62
C GLY A 114 11.21 16.09 5.11
N GLY A 115 11.07 15.89 6.43
CA GLY A 115 9.93 15.18 7.05
C GLY A 115 8.55 15.86 6.90
N ASP A 116 8.43 16.99 6.21
CA ASP A 116 7.17 17.72 6.01
C ASP A 116 6.10 16.92 5.28
N GLU A 117 6.49 15.99 4.42
CA GLU A 117 5.58 15.17 3.59
C GLU A 117 5.32 13.77 4.18
N ALA A 118 5.58 13.57 5.49
CA ALA A 118 5.45 12.28 6.17
C ALA A 118 4.20 12.16 7.06
N ALA A 119 3.73 10.95 7.34
CA ALA A 119 2.43 10.73 7.98
C ALA A 119 2.40 10.85 9.51
N PHE A 120 3.51 10.60 10.22
CA PHE A 120 3.52 10.51 11.69
C PHE A 120 3.72 11.87 12.37
N GLN A 121 2.82 12.81 12.08
CA GLN A 121 2.79 14.17 12.61
C GLN A 121 1.38 14.77 12.53
N GLN A 122 1.16 15.92 13.18
CA GLN A 122 -0.17 16.54 13.24
C GLN A 122 -0.56 17.26 11.94
N PHE A 123 0.42 17.76 11.18
CA PHE A 123 0.22 18.44 9.91
C PHE A 123 1.26 17.97 8.91
N ALA A 124 0.81 17.55 7.73
CA ALA A 124 1.68 17.08 6.66
C ALA A 124 1.40 17.84 5.36
N LEU A 125 2.47 18.10 4.60
CA LEU A 125 2.36 18.53 3.21
C LEU A 125 2.01 17.34 2.31
N THR A 126 1.17 17.59 1.33
CA THR A 126 0.75 16.60 0.34
C THR A 126 0.68 17.25 -1.04
N VAL A 127 0.69 16.45 -2.12
CA VAL A 127 0.55 16.95 -3.49
C VAL A 127 -0.89 16.74 -3.95
N GLY A 128 -1.51 17.77 -4.53
CA GLY A 128 -2.91 17.72 -4.96
C GLY A 128 -3.22 16.62 -5.97
N ASP A 129 -2.28 16.26 -6.85
CA ASP A 129 -2.48 15.27 -7.91
C ASP A 129 -2.70 13.84 -7.39
N PHE A 130 -2.22 13.53 -6.18
CA PHE A 130 -2.33 12.19 -5.56
C PHE A 130 -3.10 12.25 -4.25
N THR A 131 -4.03 13.20 -4.17
CA THR A 131 -4.95 13.35 -3.05
C THR A 131 -6.37 13.04 -3.54
N ALA A 132 -7.16 12.26 -2.79
CA ALA A 132 -8.58 12.06 -3.06
C ALA A 132 -9.44 12.56 -1.92
N LYS A 133 -10.64 13.04 -2.25
CA LYS A 133 -11.66 13.35 -1.25
C LYS A 133 -12.16 12.05 -0.60
N ILE A 134 -12.41 12.11 0.71
CA ILE A 134 -13.03 11.01 1.45
C ILE A 134 -14.55 11.09 1.21
N PRO A 135 -15.20 10.02 0.72
CA PRO A 135 -16.65 10.01 0.58
C PRO A 135 -17.33 10.07 1.95
N SER A 136 -18.56 10.58 2.00
CA SER A 136 -19.30 10.77 3.25
C SER A 136 -19.57 9.46 4.03
N SER A 137 -19.48 8.32 3.35
CA SER A 137 -19.65 6.98 3.91
C SER A 137 -18.45 6.47 4.72
N LEU A 138 -17.29 7.12 4.64
CA LEU A 138 -16.06 6.72 5.34
C LEU A 138 -15.64 7.76 6.38
N ASP A 139 -15.17 7.27 7.52
CA ASP A 139 -14.43 8.08 8.49
C ASP A 139 -12.93 8.17 8.15
N PHE A 140 -12.19 8.94 8.95
CA PHE A 140 -10.74 9.10 8.76
C PHE A 140 -10.01 7.77 8.98
N ASP A 141 -10.43 6.96 9.93
CA ASP A 141 -9.73 5.74 10.32
C ASP A 141 -9.78 4.72 9.19
N GLN A 142 -10.96 4.53 8.60
CA GLN A 142 -11.19 3.69 7.43
C GLN A 142 -10.40 4.21 6.23
N ALA A 143 -10.49 5.50 5.94
CA ALA A 143 -9.81 6.12 4.80
C ALA A 143 -8.27 5.98 4.91
N ALA A 144 -7.68 6.11 6.10
CA ALA A 144 -6.25 5.94 6.31
C ALA A 144 -5.74 4.51 6.06
N THR A 145 -6.64 3.52 5.91
CA THR A 145 -6.24 2.15 5.57
C THR A 145 -6.05 1.89 4.07
N VAL A 146 -6.49 2.82 3.21
CA VAL A 146 -6.58 2.63 1.76
C VAL A 146 -5.27 2.88 1.02
N PRO A 147 -4.59 4.04 1.15
CA PRO A 147 -3.71 4.56 0.10
C PRO A 147 -2.59 3.59 -0.33
N LEU A 148 -1.59 3.30 0.50
CA LEU A 148 -0.46 2.45 0.11
C LEU A 148 -0.89 1.01 -0.24
N GLY A 149 -1.87 0.47 0.48
CA GLY A 149 -2.35 -0.90 0.28
C GLY A 149 -3.01 -1.08 -1.08
N PHE A 150 -3.92 -0.15 -1.42
CA PHE A 150 -4.59 -0.10 -2.71
C PHE A 150 -3.58 0.16 -3.82
N ASP A 151 -2.70 1.14 -3.64
CA ASP A 151 -1.74 1.53 -4.68
C ASP A 151 -0.76 0.39 -5.02
N THR A 152 -0.30 -0.32 -4.00
CA THR A 152 0.58 -1.48 -4.21
C THR A 152 -0.16 -2.61 -4.92
N ALA A 153 -1.43 -2.86 -4.58
CA ALA A 153 -2.22 -3.88 -5.26
C ALA A 153 -2.50 -3.52 -6.73
N ALA A 154 -2.87 -2.26 -7.00
CA ALA A 154 -3.11 -1.74 -8.33
C ALA A 154 -1.83 -1.75 -9.19
N SER A 155 -0.71 -1.25 -8.66
CA SER A 155 0.60 -1.30 -9.32
C SER A 155 0.97 -2.74 -9.70
N GLY A 156 0.88 -3.66 -8.74
CA GLY A 156 1.26 -5.05 -8.96
C GLY A 156 0.43 -5.76 -10.03
N LEU A 157 -0.87 -5.48 -10.13
CA LEU A 157 -1.72 -6.10 -11.15
C LEU A 157 -1.62 -5.40 -12.50
N TYR A 158 -1.53 -4.07 -12.54
CA TYR A 158 -1.85 -3.31 -13.74
C TYR A 158 -0.71 -2.45 -14.29
N ALA A 159 0.34 -2.15 -13.50
CA ALA A 159 1.46 -1.38 -14.01
C ALA A 159 2.24 -2.17 -15.08
N ASP A 160 2.67 -1.48 -16.14
CA ASP A 160 3.40 -2.08 -17.26
C ASP A 160 4.81 -2.57 -16.86
N LYS A 161 5.57 -1.73 -16.15
CA LYS A 161 6.99 -2.02 -15.82
C LYS A 161 7.21 -2.67 -14.46
N VAL A 162 6.31 -2.41 -13.51
CA VAL A 162 6.42 -2.84 -12.11
C VAL A 162 5.21 -3.67 -11.67
N GLY A 163 4.48 -4.24 -12.63
CA GLY A 163 3.30 -5.06 -12.40
C GLY A 163 3.10 -6.11 -13.50
N ALA A 164 1.97 -6.81 -13.43
CA ALA A 164 1.61 -7.86 -14.39
C ALA A 164 1.04 -7.32 -15.71
N ALA A 165 1.01 -6.00 -15.92
CA ALA A 165 0.51 -5.34 -17.13
C ALA A 165 -0.90 -5.79 -17.55
N LEU A 166 -1.77 -6.13 -16.59
CA LEU A 166 -3.16 -6.47 -16.86
C LEU A 166 -3.95 -5.21 -17.25
N THR A 167 -5.01 -5.37 -18.03
CA THR A 167 -5.94 -4.28 -18.33
C THR A 167 -6.73 -3.93 -17.06
N PRO A 168 -6.63 -2.68 -16.57
CA PRO A 168 -7.29 -2.28 -15.34
C PRO A 168 -8.83 -2.22 -15.44
N PRO A 169 -9.57 -2.57 -14.37
CA PRO A 169 -11.03 -2.61 -14.38
C PRO A 169 -11.72 -1.24 -14.47
N TRP A 170 -10.97 -0.14 -14.39
CA TRP A 170 -11.46 1.22 -14.63
C TRP A 170 -11.38 1.63 -16.11
N GLU A 171 -10.75 0.83 -16.97
CA GLU A 171 -10.77 1.04 -18.42
C GLU A 171 -11.99 0.38 -19.07
N HIS A 172 -12.37 0.87 -20.26
CA HIS A 172 -13.57 0.46 -21.00
C HIS A 172 -13.76 -1.07 -21.12
N ASP A 173 -12.67 -1.80 -21.40
CA ASP A 173 -12.70 -3.27 -21.60
C ASP A 173 -12.00 -4.06 -20.48
N GLY A 174 -11.69 -3.42 -19.35
CA GLY A 174 -10.93 -4.08 -18.28
C GLY A 174 -11.80 -4.84 -17.27
N LYS A 175 -13.03 -4.37 -17.03
CA LYS A 175 -13.94 -5.01 -16.08
C LYS A 175 -14.38 -6.37 -16.61
N GLY A 176 -14.17 -7.43 -15.82
CA GLY A 176 -14.54 -8.79 -16.22
C GLY A 176 -13.65 -9.42 -17.31
N LYS A 177 -12.58 -8.75 -17.76
CA LYS A 177 -11.73 -9.19 -18.88
C LYS A 177 -11.12 -10.58 -18.68
N TYR A 178 -10.88 -10.97 -17.43
CA TYR A 178 -10.21 -12.20 -17.04
C TYR A 178 -11.20 -13.28 -16.54
N THR A 179 -12.46 -13.19 -16.97
CA THR A 179 -13.50 -14.18 -16.63
C THR A 179 -13.06 -15.60 -16.97
N GLY A 180 -13.09 -16.48 -15.98
CA GLY A 180 -12.71 -17.89 -16.12
C GLY A 180 -11.21 -18.18 -15.96
N ASN A 181 -10.37 -17.15 -15.85
CA ASN A 181 -8.95 -17.33 -15.55
C ASN A 181 -8.73 -17.39 -14.03
N PRO A 182 -7.94 -18.35 -13.53
CA PRO A 182 -7.57 -18.38 -12.11
C PRO A 182 -6.46 -17.37 -11.79
N ILE A 183 -6.44 -16.88 -10.55
CA ILE A 183 -5.32 -16.11 -9.98
C ILE A 183 -4.95 -16.66 -8.61
N PHE A 184 -3.66 -16.66 -8.28
CA PHE A 184 -3.16 -17.11 -6.98
C PHE A 184 -2.56 -15.94 -6.19
N ILE A 185 -3.16 -15.60 -5.04
CA ILE A 185 -2.75 -14.46 -4.20
C ILE A 185 -2.22 -14.99 -2.87
N VAL A 186 -0.93 -14.86 -2.60
CA VAL A 186 -0.35 -15.28 -1.31
C VAL A 186 -0.48 -14.15 -0.29
N GLY A 187 -1.04 -14.45 0.89
CA GLY A 187 -1.20 -13.49 1.98
C GLY A 187 -2.47 -12.62 1.91
N GLY A 188 -3.61 -13.18 1.48
CA GLY A 188 -4.84 -12.42 1.21
C GLY A 188 -5.39 -11.58 2.37
N SER A 189 -5.09 -11.95 3.63
CA SER A 189 -5.54 -11.18 4.80
C SER A 189 -4.67 -9.95 5.10
N GLY A 190 -3.54 -9.76 4.43
CA GLY A 190 -2.76 -8.52 4.51
C GLY A 190 -3.45 -7.36 3.79
N SER A 191 -3.04 -6.13 4.08
CA SER A 191 -3.60 -4.92 3.45
C SER A 191 -3.56 -5.00 1.92
N VAL A 192 -2.37 -5.22 1.33
CA VAL A 192 -2.19 -5.37 -0.11
C VAL A 192 -2.96 -6.57 -0.68
N GLY A 193 -2.86 -7.74 -0.03
CA GLY A 193 -3.53 -8.97 -0.47
C GLY A 193 -5.05 -8.82 -0.55
N SER A 194 -5.66 -8.10 0.39
CA SER A 194 -7.10 -7.88 0.41
C SER A 194 -7.57 -6.96 -0.72
N TYR A 195 -6.79 -5.93 -1.08
CA TYR A 195 -7.08 -5.11 -2.25
C TYR A 195 -6.81 -5.86 -3.56
N ALA A 196 -5.76 -6.69 -3.62
CA ALA A 196 -5.49 -7.54 -4.78
C ALA A 196 -6.65 -8.51 -5.06
N ILE A 197 -7.26 -9.09 -4.02
CA ILE A 197 -8.47 -9.93 -4.15
C ILE A 197 -9.64 -9.12 -4.73
N GLN A 198 -9.90 -7.93 -4.19
CA GLN A 198 -11.01 -7.10 -4.62
C GLN A 198 -10.84 -6.63 -6.08
N LEU A 199 -9.63 -6.21 -6.44
CA LEU A 199 -9.27 -5.82 -7.81
C LEU A 199 -9.34 -7.01 -8.77
N ALA A 200 -8.84 -8.19 -8.38
CA ALA A 200 -8.98 -9.41 -9.16
C ALA A 200 -10.45 -9.77 -9.43
N ARG A 201 -11.33 -9.59 -8.43
CA ARG A 201 -12.78 -9.77 -8.58
C ARG A 201 -13.36 -8.81 -9.63
N LEU A 202 -12.98 -7.54 -9.59
CA LEU A 202 -13.45 -6.54 -10.59
C LEU A 202 -12.92 -6.85 -11.99
N SER A 203 -11.68 -7.35 -12.09
CA SER A 203 -11.08 -7.84 -13.32
C SER A 203 -11.71 -9.14 -13.84
N GLY A 204 -12.54 -9.83 -13.04
CA GLY A 204 -13.29 -11.02 -13.44
C GLY A 204 -12.61 -12.36 -13.15
N PHE A 205 -11.44 -12.38 -12.50
CA PHE A 205 -10.75 -13.64 -12.20
C PHE A 205 -11.64 -14.60 -11.43
N ALA A 206 -11.62 -15.87 -11.82
CA ALA A 206 -12.32 -16.95 -11.14
C ALA A 206 -11.69 -18.30 -11.54
N PRO A 207 -11.22 -19.13 -10.58
CA PRO A 207 -11.18 -18.88 -9.13
C PRO A 207 -10.15 -17.83 -8.69
N ILE A 208 -10.46 -17.12 -7.59
CA ILE A 208 -9.52 -16.26 -6.86
C ILE A 208 -9.05 -17.04 -5.64
N ILE A 209 -7.89 -17.67 -5.77
CA ILE A 209 -7.33 -18.57 -4.76
C ILE A 209 -6.35 -17.78 -3.90
N THR A 210 -6.51 -17.82 -2.58
CA THR A 210 -5.59 -17.12 -1.69
C THR A 210 -5.12 -17.98 -0.52
N THR A 211 -3.92 -17.69 0.00
CA THR A 211 -3.47 -18.25 1.28
C THR A 211 -3.64 -17.23 2.41
N ALA A 212 -4.19 -17.68 3.54
CA ALA A 212 -4.33 -16.87 4.75
C ALA A 212 -4.54 -17.77 5.98
N SER A 213 -4.61 -17.19 7.18
CA SER A 213 -5.19 -17.91 8.32
C SER A 213 -6.69 -18.10 8.08
N LEU A 214 -7.22 -19.29 8.36
CA LEU A 214 -8.64 -19.61 8.14
C LEU A 214 -9.60 -18.79 9.01
N THR A 215 -9.11 -18.15 10.08
CA THR A 215 -9.90 -17.20 10.87
C THR A 215 -10.40 -16.01 10.04
N HIS A 216 -9.73 -15.69 8.93
CA HIS A 216 -10.11 -14.62 8.01
C HIS A 216 -10.90 -15.11 6.79
N ALA A 217 -11.18 -16.42 6.68
CA ALA A 217 -11.77 -16.99 5.47
C ALA A 217 -13.12 -16.37 5.09
N SER A 218 -14.03 -16.18 6.06
CA SER A 218 -15.34 -15.57 5.80
C SER A 218 -15.20 -14.13 5.28
N TYR A 219 -14.29 -13.35 5.86
CA TYR A 219 -14.00 -11.99 5.40
C TYR A 219 -13.41 -12.00 3.97
N LEU A 220 -12.40 -12.84 3.71
CA LEU A 220 -11.77 -12.93 2.40
C LEU A 220 -12.76 -13.33 1.30
N LYS A 221 -13.68 -14.26 1.61
CA LYS A 221 -14.77 -14.61 0.70
C LYS A 221 -15.73 -13.45 0.45
N SER A 222 -16.06 -12.68 1.48
CA SER A 222 -16.94 -11.51 1.34
C SER A 222 -16.36 -10.41 0.42
N ILE A 223 -15.04 -10.31 0.32
CA ILE A 223 -14.35 -9.33 -0.54
C ILE A 223 -13.94 -9.89 -1.91
N GLY A 224 -14.15 -11.19 -2.17
CA GLY A 224 -14.03 -11.77 -3.51
C GLY A 224 -13.21 -13.05 -3.64
N ALA A 225 -12.51 -13.52 -2.62
CA ALA A 225 -11.79 -14.79 -2.72
C ALA A 225 -12.80 -15.94 -2.94
N THR A 226 -12.55 -16.81 -3.91
CA THR A 226 -13.37 -18.02 -4.09
C THR A 226 -12.90 -19.10 -3.12
N ASP A 227 -11.58 -19.19 -2.93
CA ASP A 227 -10.93 -20.24 -2.15
C ASP A 227 -9.87 -19.67 -1.22
N VAL A 228 -9.89 -20.11 0.03
CA VAL A 228 -8.93 -19.71 1.07
C VAL A 228 -8.24 -20.96 1.58
N ILE A 229 -6.95 -21.06 1.28
CA ILE A 229 -6.08 -22.16 1.70
C ILE A 229 -5.35 -21.75 2.97
N ASP A 230 -5.27 -22.65 3.96
CA ASP A 230 -4.55 -22.37 5.19
C ASP A 230 -3.05 -22.15 4.90
N ARG A 231 -2.54 -20.98 5.28
CA ARG A 231 -1.14 -20.60 5.15
C ARG A 231 -0.17 -21.47 5.97
N HIS A 232 -0.67 -22.23 6.94
CA HIS A 232 0.14 -23.12 7.78
C HIS A 232 0.46 -24.47 7.12
N LEU A 233 -0.19 -24.77 5.99
CA LEU A 233 0.10 -25.97 5.19
C LEU A 233 1.50 -25.90 4.55
N SER A 234 2.08 -27.07 4.31
CA SER A 234 3.32 -27.17 3.55
C SER A 234 3.11 -26.75 2.09
N ALA A 235 4.20 -26.37 1.40
CA ALA A 235 4.11 -25.98 -0.01
C ALA A 235 3.52 -27.09 -0.91
N LYS A 236 3.78 -28.37 -0.58
CA LYS A 236 3.23 -29.53 -1.28
C LYS A 236 1.71 -29.61 -1.12
N GLU A 237 1.21 -29.39 0.10
CA GLU A 237 -0.22 -29.42 0.41
C GLU A 237 -0.94 -28.23 -0.23
N VAL A 238 -0.37 -27.02 -0.19
CA VAL A 238 -0.94 -25.86 -0.88
C VAL A 238 -1.02 -26.10 -2.39
N LYS A 239 0.04 -26.64 -3.01
CA LYS A 239 0.01 -26.98 -4.44
C LYS A 239 -1.04 -28.03 -4.77
N ALA A 240 -1.20 -29.05 -3.94
CA ALA A 240 -2.24 -30.07 -4.11
C ALA A 240 -3.64 -29.45 -4.00
N ALA A 241 -3.85 -28.54 -3.05
CA ALA A 241 -5.12 -27.81 -2.89
C ALA A 241 -5.44 -26.95 -4.13
N VAL A 242 -4.47 -26.21 -4.66
CA VAL A 242 -4.65 -25.42 -5.91
C VAL A 242 -5.06 -26.32 -7.08
N VAL A 243 -4.40 -27.47 -7.25
CA VAL A 243 -4.70 -28.45 -8.31
C VAL A 243 -6.09 -29.08 -8.16
N ASN A 244 -6.59 -29.20 -6.93
CA ASN A 244 -7.95 -29.68 -6.66
C ASN A 244 -9.01 -28.62 -6.97
N ILE A 245 -8.67 -27.33 -6.83
CA ILE A 245 -9.56 -26.21 -7.13
C ILE A 245 -9.65 -25.98 -8.65
N THR A 246 -8.51 -25.99 -9.36
CA THR A 246 -8.48 -25.75 -10.80
C THR A 246 -7.40 -26.55 -11.52
N ARG A 247 -7.70 -26.91 -12.77
CA ARG A 247 -6.74 -27.48 -13.74
C ARG A 247 -6.23 -26.46 -14.75
N LEU A 248 -6.78 -25.24 -14.73
CA LEU A 248 -6.35 -24.15 -15.59
C LEU A 248 -4.98 -23.61 -15.13
N PRO A 249 -4.16 -23.10 -16.06
CA PRO A 249 -2.86 -22.54 -15.73
C PRO A 249 -3.00 -21.29 -14.84
N ILE A 250 -2.17 -21.19 -13.80
CA ILE A 250 -2.03 -19.97 -13.01
C ILE A 250 -1.05 -19.05 -13.74
N GLU A 251 -1.55 -18.19 -14.61
CA GLU A 251 -0.73 -17.26 -15.39
C GLU A 251 -0.27 -16.05 -14.56
N VAL A 252 -1.01 -15.70 -13.50
CA VAL A 252 -0.65 -14.62 -12.59
C VAL A 252 -0.68 -15.13 -11.15
N ALA A 253 0.44 -14.93 -10.46
CA ALA A 253 0.52 -15.09 -9.02
C ALA A 253 0.98 -13.77 -8.38
N TYR A 254 0.33 -13.35 -7.30
CA TYR A 254 0.71 -12.16 -6.55
C TYR A 254 1.04 -12.54 -5.10
N ASP A 255 2.33 -12.59 -4.77
CA ASP A 255 2.79 -12.83 -3.41
C ASP A 255 2.96 -11.53 -2.64
N THR A 256 1.94 -11.18 -1.85
CA THR A 256 1.94 -9.98 -1.01
C THR A 256 2.62 -10.16 0.35
N THR A 257 3.05 -11.40 0.66
CA THR A 257 3.90 -11.70 1.82
C THR A 257 5.38 -11.58 1.45
N SER A 258 5.73 -12.09 0.26
CA SER A 258 7.03 -11.95 -0.40
C SER A 258 8.24 -12.44 0.41
N LEU A 259 8.03 -13.32 1.39
CA LEU A 259 9.12 -14.00 2.07
C LEU A 259 9.74 -15.07 1.16
N PRO A 260 10.98 -15.49 1.40
CA PRO A 260 11.64 -16.46 0.53
C PRO A 260 10.86 -17.77 0.34
N SER A 261 10.14 -18.23 1.37
CA SER A 261 9.29 -19.43 1.30
C SER A 261 8.02 -19.21 0.48
N THR A 262 7.37 -18.04 0.61
CA THR A 262 6.14 -17.73 -0.11
C THR A 262 6.41 -17.47 -1.59
N GLN A 263 7.54 -16.83 -1.92
CA GLN A 263 7.93 -16.63 -3.32
C GLN A 263 8.19 -17.97 -4.01
N LYS A 264 8.93 -18.88 -3.35
CA LYS A 264 9.18 -20.24 -3.87
C LYS A 264 7.89 -21.04 -4.06
N LEU A 265 6.94 -20.91 -3.12
CA LEU A 265 5.61 -21.52 -3.22
C LEU A 265 4.87 -21.00 -4.45
N ALA A 266 4.70 -19.68 -4.58
CA ALA A 266 4.00 -19.06 -5.70
C ALA A 266 4.67 -19.42 -7.03
N TRP A 267 6.00 -19.36 -7.10
CA TRP A 267 6.79 -19.77 -8.26
C TRP A 267 6.56 -21.22 -8.67
N SER A 268 6.41 -22.14 -7.70
CA SER A 268 6.17 -23.56 -7.97
C SER A 268 4.77 -23.89 -8.49
N ILE A 269 3.84 -22.95 -8.35
CA ILE A 269 2.43 -23.02 -8.79
C ILE A 269 2.25 -22.30 -10.12
N LEU A 270 3.02 -21.25 -10.37
CA LEU A 270 2.96 -20.43 -11.59
C LEU A 270 3.18 -21.27 -12.85
N ALA A 271 2.30 -21.07 -13.83
CA ALA A 271 2.38 -21.70 -15.15
C ALA A 271 3.56 -21.15 -15.97
N ASP A 272 3.94 -21.87 -17.03
CA ASP A 272 4.90 -21.35 -18.01
C ASP A 272 4.38 -20.05 -18.64
N ASN A 273 5.29 -19.13 -18.96
CA ASN A 273 5.00 -17.74 -19.38
C ASN A 273 4.23 -16.88 -18.36
N GLY A 274 3.97 -17.41 -17.15
CA GLY A 274 3.29 -16.67 -16.11
C GLY A 274 4.15 -15.59 -15.45
N ILE A 275 3.49 -14.70 -14.72
CA ILE A 275 4.11 -13.60 -13.99
C ILE A 275 3.88 -13.79 -12.48
N LEU A 276 4.97 -13.81 -11.71
CA LEU A 276 4.95 -13.68 -10.27
C LEU A 276 5.23 -12.22 -9.88
N VAL A 277 4.27 -11.58 -9.24
CA VAL A 277 4.43 -10.26 -8.64
C VAL A 277 4.79 -10.40 -7.15
N VAL A 278 5.80 -9.66 -6.70
CA VAL A 278 6.29 -9.65 -5.31
C VAL A 278 6.44 -8.23 -4.78
N THR A 279 6.19 -8.03 -3.49
CA THR A 279 6.32 -6.74 -2.77
C THR A 279 7.63 -6.62 -1.98
N LEU A 280 8.54 -7.60 -2.08
CA LEU A 280 9.92 -7.54 -1.58
C LEU A 280 10.88 -8.00 -2.68
N GLN A 281 12.17 -7.87 -2.41
CA GLN A 281 13.21 -8.28 -3.36
C GLN A 281 13.00 -9.74 -3.83
N PRO A 282 13.01 -10.00 -5.15
CA PRO A 282 12.90 -11.35 -5.69
C PRO A 282 14.03 -12.25 -5.20
N VAL A 283 13.70 -13.46 -4.76
CA VAL A 283 14.67 -14.50 -4.42
C VAL A 283 14.59 -15.72 -5.33
N VAL A 284 13.51 -15.83 -6.11
CA VAL A 284 13.38 -16.81 -7.19
C VAL A 284 14.06 -16.26 -8.45
N LYS A 285 14.48 -17.17 -9.34
CA LYS A 285 15.18 -16.81 -10.57
C LYS A 285 14.40 -17.33 -11.76
N GLU A 286 14.32 -16.50 -12.80
CA GLU A 286 13.73 -16.88 -14.08
C GLU A 286 14.51 -18.07 -14.67
N GLU A 287 13.77 -19.09 -15.10
CA GLU A 287 14.35 -20.32 -15.63
C GLU A 287 14.31 -20.26 -17.16
N GLU A 288 15.44 -20.55 -17.81
CA GLU A 288 15.53 -20.61 -19.27
C GLU A 288 14.53 -21.63 -19.84
N GLY A 289 13.83 -21.25 -20.92
CA GLY A 289 12.87 -22.11 -21.61
C GLY A 289 11.45 -22.15 -21.01
N LYS A 290 11.19 -21.58 -19.83
CA LYS A 290 9.83 -21.52 -19.24
C LYS A 290 9.12 -20.18 -19.40
N GLY A 291 9.83 -19.12 -19.77
CA GLY A 291 9.27 -17.78 -19.99
C GLY A 291 8.63 -17.11 -18.78
N ARG A 292 8.74 -17.70 -17.58
CA ARG A 292 8.19 -17.13 -16.34
C ARG A 292 8.96 -15.89 -15.93
N LYS A 293 8.23 -14.86 -15.49
CA LYS A 293 8.82 -13.60 -15.01
C LYS A 293 8.57 -13.40 -13.51
N VAL A 294 9.52 -12.75 -12.84
CA VAL A 294 9.31 -12.26 -11.47
C VAL A 294 9.49 -10.75 -11.41
N ILE A 295 8.48 -10.04 -10.92
CA ILE A 295 8.43 -8.59 -10.92
C ILE A 295 8.28 -8.07 -9.48
N ALA A 296 9.23 -7.24 -9.07
CA ALA A 296 9.13 -6.50 -7.83
C ALA A 296 8.25 -5.26 -8.04
N THR A 297 7.19 -5.14 -7.24
CA THR A 297 6.24 -4.02 -7.29
C THR A 297 6.30 -3.17 -6.02
N PHE A 298 5.90 -1.92 -6.17
CA PHE A 298 5.72 -0.98 -5.07
C PHE A 298 4.58 -0.01 -5.43
N GLY A 299 3.78 0.38 -4.43
CA GLY A 299 2.76 1.42 -4.57
C GLY A 299 3.40 2.79 -4.37
N SER A 300 3.63 3.52 -5.45
CA SER A 300 4.01 4.93 -5.38
C SER A 300 3.52 5.65 -6.63
N PRO A 301 2.56 6.58 -6.50
CA PRO A 301 2.12 7.39 -7.63
C PRO A 301 3.16 8.41 -8.08
N HIS A 302 4.17 8.66 -7.24
CA HIS A 302 5.27 9.55 -7.56
C HIS A 302 6.30 8.93 -8.51
N ALA A 303 6.30 7.60 -8.70
CA ALA A 303 7.28 6.95 -9.56
C ALA A 303 7.02 7.19 -11.07
N PRO A 304 8.08 7.31 -11.91
CA PRO A 304 7.90 7.62 -13.32
C PRO A 304 7.25 6.43 -14.02
N GLY A 305 6.23 6.69 -14.83
CA GLY A 305 5.42 5.66 -15.48
C GLY A 305 4.24 5.13 -14.66
N ASN A 306 4.12 5.52 -13.39
CA ASN A 306 2.96 5.17 -12.56
C ASN A 306 1.90 6.28 -12.49
N HIS A 307 2.24 7.52 -12.88
CA HIS A 307 1.34 8.67 -12.75
C HIS A 307 -0.02 8.42 -13.40
N GLU A 308 -0.06 8.04 -14.68
CA GLU A 308 -1.31 7.83 -15.43
C GLU A 308 -2.16 6.72 -14.81
N LEU A 309 -1.53 5.63 -14.34
CA LEU A 309 -2.20 4.52 -13.67
C LEU A 309 -2.91 4.99 -12.41
N PHE A 310 -2.23 5.80 -11.59
CA PHE A 310 -2.79 6.25 -10.32
C PHE A 310 -3.73 7.43 -10.47
N GLU A 311 -3.50 8.34 -11.41
CA GLU A 311 -4.50 9.36 -11.76
C GLU A 311 -5.82 8.69 -12.16
N ALA A 312 -5.75 7.66 -13.03
CA ALA A 312 -6.94 6.91 -13.43
C ALA A 312 -7.58 6.15 -12.26
N SER A 313 -6.80 5.39 -11.47
CA SER A 313 -7.37 4.59 -10.37
C SER A 313 -7.92 5.44 -9.23
N TRP A 314 -7.27 6.56 -8.88
CA TRP A 314 -7.75 7.49 -7.86
C TRP A 314 -8.99 8.27 -8.32
N SER A 315 -9.16 8.50 -9.63
CA SER A 315 -10.36 9.15 -10.17
C SER A 315 -11.65 8.35 -9.92
N VAL A 316 -11.55 7.01 -9.83
CA VAL A 316 -12.69 6.13 -9.55
C VAL A 316 -12.78 5.68 -8.09
N LEU A 317 -11.68 5.77 -7.33
CA LEU A 317 -11.56 5.23 -5.99
C LEU A 317 -12.61 5.80 -5.02
N GLY A 318 -12.82 7.12 -5.03
CA GLY A 318 -13.81 7.76 -4.15
C GLY A 318 -15.22 7.20 -4.34
N LYS A 319 -15.64 7.05 -5.61
CA LYS A 319 -16.94 6.45 -5.97
C LYS A 319 -17.00 4.96 -5.60
N TRP A 320 -15.93 4.21 -5.83
CA TRP A 320 -15.89 2.79 -5.46
C TRP A 320 -15.97 2.54 -3.96
N LEU A 321 -15.35 3.41 -3.16
CA LEU A 321 -15.48 3.39 -1.70
C LEU A 321 -16.90 3.79 -1.26
N GLU A 322 -17.49 4.80 -1.90
CA GLU A 322 -18.86 5.23 -1.61
C GLU A 322 -19.91 4.14 -1.92
N GLU A 323 -19.76 3.46 -3.06
CA GLU A 323 -20.67 2.40 -3.52
C GLU A 323 -20.36 1.02 -2.92
N GLY A 324 -19.29 0.88 -2.15
CA GLY A 324 -18.84 -0.40 -1.57
C GLY A 324 -18.31 -1.40 -2.59
N VAL A 325 -17.97 -0.95 -3.80
CA VAL A 325 -17.31 -1.75 -4.85
C VAL A 325 -15.93 -2.23 -4.38
N ILE A 326 -15.20 -1.32 -3.71
CA ILE A 326 -14.01 -1.60 -2.91
C ILE A 326 -14.33 -1.24 -1.46
N GLN A 327 -13.90 -2.08 -0.53
CA GLN A 327 -14.01 -1.88 0.91
C GLN A 327 -12.62 -1.55 1.48
N ALA A 328 -12.58 -0.54 2.35
CA ALA A 328 -11.43 -0.23 3.18
C ALA A 328 -11.02 -1.45 4.02
N ASN A 329 -9.76 -1.52 4.43
CA ASN A 329 -9.32 -2.64 5.26
C ASN A 329 -9.96 -2.57 6.64
N ARG A 330 -10.22 -3.75 7.24
CA ARG A 330 -10.47 -3.81 8.68
C ARG A 330 -9.29 -3.19 9.42
N LEU A 331 -9.58 -2.50 10.51
CA LEU A 331 -8.59 -1.69 11.22
C LEU A 331 -8.55 -2.01 12.71
N GLU A 332 -7.43 -1.65 13.32
CA GLU A 332 -7.25 -1.62 14.76
C GLU A 332 -6.65 -0.25 15.13
N ILE A 333 -7.36 0.49 15.97
CA ILE A 333 -6.91 1.80 16.46
C ILE A 333 -5.90 1.58 17.58
N LEU A 334 -4.71 2.17 17.43
CA LEU A 334 -3.69 2.21 18.45
C LEU A 334 -4.01 3.30 19.47
N PRO A 335 -3.86 3.02 20.78
CA PRO A 335 -4.03 4.05 21.80
C PRO A 335 -2.85 5.03 21.80
N ASN A 336 -3.04 6.19 22.43
CA ASN A 336 -1.99 7.17 22.77
C ASN A 336 -1.39 7.93 21.56
N GLY A 337 -2.16 8.15 20.49
CA GLY A 337 -1.75 8.94 19.33
C GLY A 337 -0.35 8.59 18.80
N LEU A 338 0.52 9.60 18.68
CA LEU A 338 1.90 9.41 18.21
C LEU A 338 2.74 8.45 19.07
N HIS A 339 2.49 8.36 20.38
CA HIS A 339 3.25 7.47 21.27
C HIS A 339 2.89 5.98 21.06
N GLY A 340 1.70 5.69 20.54
CA GLY A 340 1.26 4.32 20.24
C GLY A 340 1.95 3.70 19.02
N ILE A 341 2.49 4.53 18.13
CA ILE A 341 2.99 4.10 16.81
C ILE A 341 4.18 3.16 16.94
N ASP A 342 5.19 3.45 17.78
CA ASP A 342 6.35 2.57 17.95
C ASP A 342 5.93 1.16 18.39
N GLY A 343 5.01 1.07 19.36
CA GLY A 343 4.43 -0.22 19.79
C GLY A 343 3.72 -0.97 18.64
N GLY A 344 2.98 -0.26 17.80
CA GLY A 344 2.37 -0.81 16.59
C GLY A 344 3.39 -1.35 15.59
N LEU A 345 4.45 -0.59 15.32
CA LEU A 345 5.56 -1.00 14.45
C LEU A 345 6.29 -2.22 15.01
N GLN A 346 6.50 -2.30 16.32
CA GLN A 346 7.06 -3.50 16.96
C GLN A 346 6.19 -4.75 16.78
N ARG A 347 4.86 -4.61 16.86
CA ARG A 347 3.93 -5.72 16.59
C ARG A 347 4.02 -6.19 15.15
N MET A 348 4.10 -5.27 14.19
CA MET A 348 4.30 -5.61 12.77
C MET A 348 5.62 -6.34 12.54
N ARG A 349 6.72 -5.83 13.11
CA ARG A 349 8.05 -6.44 13.03
C ARG A 349 8.06 -7.89 13.54
N LYS A 350 7.26 -8.19 14.57
CA LYS A 350 7.11 -9.52 15.17
C LYS A 350 6.03 -10.40 14.51
N GLY A 351 5.36 -9.93 13.46
CA GLY A 351 4.28 -10.67 12.81
C GLY A 351 3.03 -10.86 13.69
N GLN A 352 2.78 -9.94 14.63
CA GLN A 352 1.69 -10.02 15.61
C GLN A 352 0.41 -9.28 15.16
N VAL A 353 0.41 -8.69 13.96
CA VAL A 353 -0.76 -8.05 13.35
C VAL A 353 -1.39 -9.01 12.35
N SER A 354 -2.70 -9.22 12.43
CA SER A 354 -3.39 -10.26 11.65
C SER A 354 -4.74 -9.77 11.13
N GLY A 355 -4.85 -9.59 9.81
CA GLY A 355 -6.13 -9.29 9.17
C GLY A 355 -6.67 -7.88 9.41
N THR A 356 -5.84 -6.99 9.97
CA THR A 356 -6.15 -5.58 10.25
C THR A 356 -5.00 -4.68 9.84
N LYS A 357 -5.32 -3.42 9.52
CA LYS A 357 -4.35 -2.33 9.41
C LYS A 357 -4.33 -1.54 10.72
N LEU A 358 -3.14 -1.24 11.25
CA LEU A 358 -3.02 -0.43 12.45
C LEU A 358 -3.19 1.04 12.09
N VAL A 359 -3.98 1.77 12.87
CA VAL A 359 -4.26 3.21 12.68
C VAL A 359 -3.91 3.95 13.96
N ALA A 360 -3.30 5.13 13.85
CA ALA A 360 -3.03 6.03 14.97
C ALA A 360 -3.64 7.41 14.70
N HIS A 361 -3.93 8.17 15.76
CA HIS A 361 -4.48 9.52 15.67
C HIS A 361 -3.43 10.57 16.10
N PRO A 362 -2.70 11.22 15.18
CA PRO A 362 -1.65 12.17 15.55
C PRO A 362 -2.13 13.38 16.36
N GLN A 363 -3.41 13.74 16.27
CA GLN A 363 -4.00 14.86 17.03
C GLN A 363 -4.22 14.52 18.51
N GLU A 364 -4.29 13.25 18.88
CA GLU A 364 -4.45 12.86 20.28
C GLU A 364 -3.22 13.28 21.08
N ALA A 365 -3.44 14.16 22.06
CA ALA A 365 -2.45 14.42 23.08
C ALA A 365 -2.36 13.20 24.00
N VAL A 366 -1.14 12.81 24.35
CA VAL A 366 -0.90 11.91 25.48
C VAL A 366 -0.97 12.69 26.78
#